data_AF-A0A482W9D8-F1
#
_entry.id   AF-A0A482W9D8-F1
#
_cell.length_a   1.000
_cell.length_b   1.000
_cell.length_c   1.000
_cell.angle_alpha   90.00
_cell.angle_beta   90.00
_cell.angle_gamma   90.00
#
_symmetry.space_group_name_H-M   'P 1'
#
loop_
_entity.id
_entity.type
_entity.pdbx_description
1 polymer ?
#
loop_
_entity_poly.entity_id
_entity_poly.type
_entity_poly.pdbx_seq_one_letter_code
_entity_poly.pdbx_strand_id
1 'polypeptide(L)'
;KELTETRTRRQVEISEIDGRLAEKYEAKLQETLQELRDQYESQMASNRQEIELLYENKIKNLQAAANRHSSAAGNALDELRQVRTRIDTLSSRVSELEGENSALQNRCRDLEKLLENERLRHAEDLAALENDLARLREEMANQLQEYQDLMDIKVSLDVEIAAYRKLLESEEARLNITPHGSPESSQHLVRGGSQRRTPVRVGAKRKRTLLEESHEQSLNDYSVNSSSKGDIEVAETDSEGKFVKLHNKSNQEVALGGWTIIRKAGDHETLYKFHRSVKVEPNGYVTIWSSDQNKEHDPPSSLVMKGQKWLVADNMTTTVFNNNGDEVAVSE
;
A
#
# COMPACT_ATOMS: atom_id res chain seq x y z
N LYS A 1 29.85 91.85 115.05
CA LYS A 1 29.74 90.38 115.21
C LYS A 1 28.66 89.80 114.29
N GLU A 2 27.49 90.43 114.16
CA GLU A 2 26.43 89.96 113.24
C GLU A 2 26.79 90.03 111.74
N LEU A 3 27.52 91.08 111.32
CA LEU A 3 28.00 91.23 109.93
C LEU A 3 29.02 90.17 109.49
N THR A 4 29.81 89.63 110.43
CA THR A 4 30.79 88.57 110.15
C THR A 4 30.11 87.20 110.10
N GLU A 5 29.09 86.99 110.93
CA GLU A 5 28.32 85.74 111.01
C GLU A 5 27.35 85.58 109.83
N THR A 6 26.74 86.67 109.38
CA THR A 6 25.96 86.69 108.13
C THR A 6 26.84 86.46 106.90
N ARG A 7 28.09 86.93 106.91
CA ARG A 7 29.07 86.69 105.84
C ARG A 7 29.55 85.24 105.82
N THR A 8 29.88 84.63 106.95
CA THR A 8 30.28 83.21 107.01
C THR A 8 29.12 82.27 106.66
N ARG A 9 27.90 82.57 107.11
CA ARG A 9 26.70 81.80 106.74
C ARG A 9 26.42 81.84 105.24
N ARG A 10 26.48 83.02 104.62
CA ARG A 10 26.38 83.15 103.16
C ARG A 10 27.54 82.46 102.43
N GLN A 11 28.76 82.50 102.97
CA GLN A 11 29.92 81.83 102.38
C GLN A 11 29.74 80.29 102.39
N VAL A 12 29.22 79.73 103.49
CA VAL A 12 28.89 78.30 103.60
C VAL A 12 27.75 77.94 102.65
N GLU A 13 26.67 78.71 102.62
CA GLU A 13 25.57 78.51 101.66
C GLU A 13 26.06 78.58 100.21
N ILE A 14 26.93 79.53 99.86
CA ILE A 14 27.51 79.63 98.51
C ILE A 14 28.37 78.41 98.21
N SER A 15 29.19 77.94 99.16
CA SER A 15 30.02 76.74 98.96
C SER A 15 29.21 75.44 98.88
N GLU A 16 28.11 75.34 99.62
CA GLU A 16 27.18 74.21 99.54
C GLU A 16 26.36 74.24 98.24
N ILE A 17 25.99 75.43 97.76
CA ILE A 17 25.35 75.63 96.46
C ILE A 17 26.32 75.29 95.33
N ASP A 18 27.58 75.73 95.40
CA ASP A 18 28.63 75.38 94.43
C ASP A 18 28.97 73.89 94.46
N GLY A 19 29.03 73.27 95.65
CA GLY A 19 29.22 71.83 95.81
C GLY A 19 28.06 71.01 95.23
N ARG A 20 26.81 71.39 95.51
CA ARG A 20 25.62 70.80 94.89
C ARG A 20 25.57 71.01 93.38
N LEU A 21 26.06 72.14 92.91
CA LEU A 21 26.12 72.44 91.48
C LEU A 21 27.17 71.57 90.78
N ALA A 22 28.36 71.41 91.38
CA ALA A 22 29.41 70.52 90.90
C ALA A 22 28.96 69.04 90.88
N GLU A 23 28.32 68.57 91.94
CA GLU A 23 27.79 67.20 92.05
C GLU A 23 26.68 66.94 91.01
N LYS A 24 25.82 67.93 90.73
CA LYS A 24 24.85 67.86 89.63
C LYS A 24 25.50 67.83 88.26
N TYR A 25 26.58 68.59 88.04
CA TYR A 25 27.32 68.55 86.79
C TYR A 25 28.05 67.21 86.60
N GLU A 26 28.64 66.66 87.66
CA GLU A 26 29.31 65.37 87.65
C GLU A 26 28.31 64.22 87.41
N ALA A 27 27.16 64.22 88.09
CA ALA A 27 26.09 63.26 87.87
C ALA A 27 25.54 63.33 86.44
N LYS A 28 25.32 64.53 85.90
CA LYS A 28 24.86 64.73 84.52
C LYS A 28 25.90 64.28 83.49
N LEU A 29 27.19 64.51 83.77
CA LEU A 29 28.27 64.00 82.92
C LEU A 29 28.33 62.47 82.96
N GLN A 30 28.23 61.85 84.13
CA GLN A 30 28.16 60.40 84.27
C GLN A 30 26.94 59.80 83.55
N GLU A 31 25.76 60.42 83.68
CA GLU A 31 24.53 60.04 82.97
C GLU A 31 24.74 60.08 81.45
N THR A 32 25.26 61.18 80.90
CA THR A 32 25.52 61.28 79.46
C THR A 32 26.56 60.29 78.96
N LEU A 33 27.60 59.98 79.75
CA LEU A 33 28.60 58.97 79.40
C LEU A 33 28.02 57.55 79.44
N GLN A 34 27.11 57.28 80.39
CA GLN A 34 26.39 56.02 80.48
C GLN A 34 25.43 55.86 79.29
N GLU A 35 24.63 56.89 78.97
CA GLU A 35 23.77 56.89 77.79
C GLU A 35 24.56 56.67 76.49
N LEU A 36 25.74 57.30 76.35
CA LEU A 36 26.60 57.11 75.19
C LEU A 36 27.10 55.66 75.09
N ARG A 37 27.47 55.04 76.22
CA ARG A 37 27.86 53.62 76.27
C ARG A 37 26.72 52.71 75.89
N ASP A 38 25.54 52.92 76.47
CA ASP A 38 24.35 52.12 76.20
C ASP A 38 23.92 52.24 74.72
N GLN A 39 24.05 53.43 74.13
CA GLN A 39 23.84 53.63 72.69
C GLN A 39 24.86 52.86 71.83
N TYR A 40 26.15 52.92 72.17
CA TYR A 40 27.17 52.17 71.43
C TYR A 40 26.98 50.66 71.58
N GLU A 41 26.63 50.18 72.77
CA GLU A 41 26.39 48.75 73.02
C GLU A 41 25.16 48.26 72.26
N SER A 42 24.07 49.04 72.28
CA SER A 42 22.88 48.78 71.47
C SER A 42 23.18 48.76 69.97
N GLN A 43 23.96 49.74 69.47
CA GLN A 43 24.36 49.79 68.07
C GLN A 43 25.25 48.60 67.67
N MET A 44 26.20 48.21 68.53
CA MET A 44 27.05 47.05 68.30
C MET A 44 26.24 45.74 68.32
N ALA A 45 25.27 45.62 69.22
CA ALA A 45 24.35 44.48 69.27
C ALA A 45 23.49 44.40 68.00
N SER A 46 22.92 45.52 67.54
CA SER A 46 22.15 45.60 66.29
C SER A 46 23.02 45.20 65.09
N ASN A 47 24.21 45.79 64.94
CA ASN A 47 25.14 45.46 63.87
C ASN A 47 25.51 43.97 63.88
N ARG A 48 25.77 43.39 65.05
CA ARG A 48 26.09 41.96 65.18
C ARG A 48 24.92 41.10 64.70
N GLN A 49 23.70 41.40 65.14
CA GLN A 49 22.50 40.67 64.75
C GLN A 49 22.22 40.80 63.25
N GLU A 50 22.39 42.00 62.68
CA GLU A 50 22.25 42.24 61.25
C GLU A 50 23.24 41.43 60.43
N ILE A 51 24.51 41.39 60.86
CA ILE A 51 25.55 40.58 60.20
C ILE A 51 25.24 39.08 60.30
N GLU A 52 24.82 38.60 61.48
CA GLU A 52 24.43 37.20 61.68
C GLU A 52 23.25 36.82 60.75
N LEU A 53 22.21 37.65 60.69
CA LEU A 53 21.07 37.46 59.78
C LEU A 53 21.49 37.48 58.31
N LEU A 54 22.42 38.37 57.93
CA LEU A 54 22.96 38.44 56.57
C LEU A 54 23.67 37.14 56.18
N TYR A 55 24.52 36.61 57.06
CA TYR A 55 25.24 35.36 56.81
C TYR A 55 24.32 34.15 56.85
N GLU A 56 23.38 34.09 57.79
CA GLU A 56 22.39 33.02 57.86
C GLU A 56 21.54 32.97 56.58
N ASN A 57 21.06 34.13 56.12
CA ASN A 57 20.34 34.23 54.84
C ASN A 57 21.23 33.87 53.65
N LYS A 58 22.51 34.27 53.66
CA LYS A 58 23.44 33.91 52.58
C LYS A 58 23.66 32.39 52.51
N ILE A 59 23.85 31.75 53.65
CA ILE A 59 24.02 30.28 53.74
C ILE A 59 22.74 29.58 53.29
N LYS A 60 21.57 29.99 53.79
CA LYS A 60 20.27 29.43 53.36
C LYS A 60 20.08 29.55 51.85
N ASN A 61 20.39 30.71 51.27
CA ASN A 61 20.30 30.92 49.83
C ASN A 61 21.27 30.05 49.03
N LEU A 62 22.52 29.91 49.48
CA LEU A 62 23.50 29.04 48.84
C LEU A 62 23.10 27.56 48.93
N GLN A 63 22.58 27.13 50.08
CA GLN A 63 22.08 25.76 50.28
C GLN A 63 20.85 25.48 49.40
N ALA A 64 19.91 26.43 49.30
CA ALA A 64 18.77 26.32 48.39
C ALA A 64 19.20 26.24 46.92
N ALA A 65 20.18 27.05 46.52
CA ALA A 65 20.75 26.99 45.17
C ALA A 65 21.45 25.65 44.90
N ALA A 66 22.27 25.16 45.84
CA ALA A 66 22.94 23.86 45.73
C ALA A 66 21.94 22.71 45.58
N ASN A 67 20.85 22.71 46.38
CA ASN A 67 19.78 21.71 46.28
C ASN A 67 19.08 21.77 44.92
N ARG A 68 18.80 22.97 44.39
CA ARG A 68 18.21 23.13 43.05
C ARG A 68 19.14 22.60 41.97
N HIS A 69 20.44 22.92 42.03
CA HIS A 69 21.42 22.42 41.07
C HIS A 69 21.57 20.89 41.14
N SER A 70 21.59 20.32 42.34
CA SER A 70 21.65 18.86 42.53
C SER A 70 20.40 18.17 41.98
N SER A 71 19.22 18.72 42.23
CA SER A 71 17.95 18.22 41.68
C SER A 71 17.92 18.30 40.15
N ALA A 72 18.33 19.44 39.56
CA ALA A 72 18.41 19.61 38.12
C ALA A 72 19.41 18.64 37.46
N ALA A 73 20.56 18.41 38.09
CA ALA A 73 21.53 17.42 37.62
C ALA A 73 20.98 15.99 37.70
N GLY A 74 20.24 15.65 38.76
CA GLY A 74 19.54 14.38 38.88
C GLY A 74 18.55 14.15 37.73
N ASN A 75 17.68 15.13 37.46
CA ASN A 75 16.71 15.05 36.36
C ASN A 75 17.40 14.88 35.00
N ALA A 76 18.47 15.63 34.73
CA ALA A 76 19.21 15.52 33.48
C ALA A 76 19.87 14.13 33.30
N LEU A 77 20.35 13.52 34.38
CA LEU A 77 20.89 12.15 34.34
C LEU A 77 19.80 11.11 34.09
N ASP A 78 18.61 11.28 34.65
CA ASP A 78 17.49 10.38 34.42
C ASP A 78 16.93 10.52 33.00
N GLU A 79 16.85 11.73 32.45
CA GLU A 79 16.52 11.97 31.04
C GLU A 79 17.55 11.30 30.12
N LEU A 80 18.85 11.45 30.41
CA LEU A 80 19.90 10.79 29.64
C LEU A 80 19.77 9.27 29.65
N ARG A 81 19.43 8.68 30.80
CA ARG A 81 19.18 7.24 30.94
C ARG A 81 17.99 6.80 30.12
N GLN A 82 16.88 7.53 30.18
CA GLN A 82 15.67 7.25 29.40
C GLN A 82 15.96 7.30 27.90
N VAL A 83 16.63 8.36 27.42
CA VAL A 83 17.02 8.50 26.02
C VAL A 83 17.93 7.33 25.59
N ARG A 84 18.90 6.94 26.43
CA ARG A 84 19.77 5.81 26.12
C ARG A 84 19.01 4.49 25.99
N THR A 85 18.11 4.20 26.93
CA THR A 85 17.25 3.00 26.82
C THR A 85 16.37 3.04 25.57
N ARG A 86 15.85 4.21 25.21
CA ARG A 86 15.05 4.38 23.99
C ARG A 86 15.90 4.12 22.74
N ILE A 87 17.13 4.62 22.69
CA ILE A 87 18.07 4.35 21.60
C ILE A 87 18.33 2.84 21.47
N ASP A 88 18.60 2.15 22.58
CA ASP A 88 18.87 0.71 22.57
C ASP A 88 17.65 -0.07 22.05
N THR A 89 16.43 0.26 22.50
CA THR A 89 15.19 -0.38 22.02
C THR A 89 14.89 -0.10 20.54
N LEU A 90 15.14 1.12 20.07
CA LEU A 90 14.96 1.44 18.66
C LEU A 90 16.02 0.74 17.80
N SER A 91 17.26 0.65 18.28
CA SER A 91 18.34 -0.04 17.57
C SER A 91 18.07 -1.54 17.47
N SER A 92 17.56 -2.17 18.53
CA SER A 92 17.14 -3.58 18.45
C SER A 92 15.98 -3.77 17.47
N ARG A 93 14.99 -2.87 17.48
CA ARG A 93 13.86 -2.94 16.55
C ARG A 93 14.28 -2.76 15.09
N VAL A 94 15.23 -1.86 14.82
CA VAL A 94 15.82 -1.71 13.48
C VAL A 94 16.50 -3.00 13.05
N SER A 95 17.32 -3.61 13.91
CA SER A 95 18.00 -4.88 13.59
C SER A 95 17.02 -6.03 13.34
N GLU A 96 15.93 -6.12 14.10
CA GLU A 96 14.85 -7.09 13.86
C GLU A 96 14.19 -6.89 12.50
N LEU A 97 13.80 -5.65 12.17
CA LEU A 97 13.15 -5.31 10.90
C LEU A 97 14.08 -5.54 9.71
N GLU A 98 15.38 -5.25 9.84
CA GLU A 98 16.38 -5.57 8.82
C GLU A 98 16.50 -7.08 8.60
N GLY A 99 16.46 -7.87 9.68
CA GLY A 99 16.43 -9.34 9.63
C GLY A 99 15.18 -9.88 8.94
N GLU A 100 14.00 -9.37 9.30
CA GLU A 100 12.71 -9.73 8.67
C GLU A 100 12.70 -9.39 7.18
N ASN A 101 13.18 -8.20 6.81
CA ASN A 101 13.26 -7.77 5.42
C ASN A 101 14.22 -8.65 4.61
N SER A 102 15.40 -8.98 5.16
CA SER A 102 16.34 -9.91 4.52
C SER A 102 15.71 -11.29 4.29
N ALA A 103 14.98 -11.82 5.29
CA ALA A 103 14.29 -13.10 5.17
C ALA A 103 13.19 -13.08 4.10
N LEU A 104 12.39 -12.00 4.05
CA LEU A 104 11.36 -11.83 3.02
C LEU A 104 11.97 -11.70 1.62
N GLN A 105 13.05 -10.93 1.45
CA GLN A 105 13.75 -10.83 0.17
C GLN A 105 14.30 -12.17 -0.31
N ASN A 106 14.86 -12.98 0.60
CA ASN A 106 15.32 -14.33 0.26
C ASN A 106 14.15 -15.23 -0.17
N ARG A 107 13.02 -15.16 0.54
CA ARG A 107 11.81 -15.89 0.16
C ARG A 107 11.28 -15.47 -1.20
N CYS A 108 11.27 -14.18 -1.53
CA CYS A 108 10.88 -13.71 -2.86
C CYS A 108 11.80 -14.27 -3.94
N ARG A 109 13.13 -14.20 -3.75
CA ARG A 109 14.11 -14.77 -4.69
C ARG A 109 13.92 -16.28 -4.88
N ASP A 110 13.60 -17.01 -3.83
CA ASP A 110 13.36 -18.45 -3.92
C ASP A 110 12.07 -18.76 -4.68
N LEU A 111 11.00 -17.99 -4.46
CA LEU A 111 9.75 -18.12 -5.22
C LEU A 111 9.92 -17.75 -6.70
N GLU A 112 10.67 -16.70 -7.00
CA GLU A 112 11.01 -16.32 -8.38
C GLU A 112 11.79 -17.44 -9.09
N LYS A 113 12.77 -18.05 -8.42
CA LYS A 113 13.50 -19.21 -8.96
C LYS A 113 12.61 -20.42 -9.19
N LEU A 114 11.68 -20.70 -8.27
CA LEU A 114 10.74 -21.81 -8.43
C LEU A 114 9.84 -21.57 -9.64
N LEU A 115 9.30 -20.37 -9.80
CA LEU A 115 8.47 -20.00 -10.94
C LEU A 115 9.25 -20.13 -12.26
N GLU A 116 10.50 -19.67 -12.29
CA GLU A 116 11.34 -19.78 -13.49
C GLU A 116 11.62 -21.24 -13.86
N ASN A 117 11.89 -22.09 -12.85
CA ASN A 117 12.07 -23.53 -13.07
C ASN A 117 10.80 -24.21 -13.59
N GLU A 118 9.62 -23.83 -13.08
CA GLU A 118 8.32 -24.34 -13.56
C GLU A 118 8.06 -23.91 -15.01
N ARG A 119 8.35 -22.64 -15.34
CA ARG A 119 8.25 -22.14 -16.72
C ARG A 119 9.17 -22.89 -17.68
N LEU A 120 10.42 -23.10 -17.29
CA LEU A 120 11.39 -23.86 -18.09
C LEU A 120 10.88 -25.28 -18.33
N ARG A 121 10.42 -25.96 -17.29
CA ARG A 121 9.87 -27.31 -17.38
C ARG A 121 8.66 -27.39 -18.31
N HIS A 122 7.73 -26.44 -18.20
CA HIS A 122 6.57 -26.39 -19.09
C HIS A 122 6.96 -26.11 -20.54
N ALA A 123 7.97 -25.27 -20.78
CA ALA A 123 8.49 -25.05 -22.13
C ALA A 123 9.12 -26.32 -22.72
N GLU A 124 9.88 -27.07 -21.92
CA GLU A 124 10.44 -28.36 -22.32
C GLU A 124 9.34 -29.40 -22.64
N ASP A 125 8.31 -29.49 -21.78
CA ASP A 125 7.18 -30.41 -21.98
C ASP A 125 6.39 -30.04 -23.26
N LEU A 126 6.16 -28.75 -23.53
CA LEU A 126 5.52 -28.28 -24.75
C LEU A 126 6.35 -28.62 -25.99
N ALA A 127 7.66 -28.36 -25.95
CA ALA A 127 8.56 -28.70 -27.06
C ALA A 127 8.58 -30.21 -27.34
N ALA A 128 8.57 -31.04 -26.30
CA ALA A 128 8.48 -32.49 -26.44
C ALA A 128 7.16 -32.90 -27.12
N LEU A 129 6.03 -32.32 -26.70
CA LEU A 129 4.72 -32.60 -27.28
C LEU A 129 4.62 -32.13 -28.74
N GLU A 130 5.18 -30.97 -29.08
CA GLU A 130 5.24 -30.47 -30.45
C GLU A 130 6.04 -31.40 -31.36
N ASN A 131 7.17 -31.93 -30.87
CA ASN A 131 7.98 -32.91 -31.59
C ASN A 131 7.21 -34.22 -31.82
N ASP A 132 6.50 -34.73 -30.82
CA ASP A 132 5.66 -35.93 -30.96
C ASP A 132 4.54 -35.71 -31.97
N LEU A 133 3.91 -34.53 -31.97
CA LEU A 133 2.87 -34.16 -32.91
C LEU A 133 3.43 -34.07 -34.33
N ALA A 134 4.61 -33.47 -34.51
CA ALA A 134 5.30 -33.42 -35.80
C ALA A 134 5.60 -34.84 -36.33
N ARG A 135 6.13 -35.72 -35.49
CA ARG A 135 6.39 -37.12 -35.83
C ARG A 135 5.11 -37.85 -36.27
N LEU A 136 4.02 -37.75 -35.50
CA LEU A 136 2.75 -38.39 -35.84
C LEU A 136 2.16 -37.86 -37.15
N ARG A 137 2.32 -36.56 -37.45
CA ARG A 137 1.90 -35.98 -38.73
C ARG A 137 2.71 -36.54 -39.90
N GLU A 138 4.01 -36.72 -39.73
CA GLU A 138 4.87 -37.34 -40.73
C GLU A 138 4.48 -38.81 -40.96
N GLU A 139 4.30 -39.58 -39.89
CA GLU A 139 3.81 -40.97 -39.97
C GLU A 139 2.46 -41.06 -40.69
N MET A 140 1.52 -40.16 -40.39
CA MET A 140 0.22 -40.10 -41.06
C MET A 140 0.36 -39.76 -42.55
N ALA A 141 1.26 -38.84 -42.92
CA ALA A 141 1.52 -38.49 -44.31
C ALA A 141 2.11 -39.68 -45.09
N ASN A 142 3.04 -40.41 -44.47
CA ASN A 142 3.64 -41.62 -45.03
C ASN A 142 2.58 -42.72 -45.25
N GLN A 143 1.72 -42.97 -44.26
CA GLN A 143 0.61 -43.94 -44.40
C GLN A 143 -0.37 -43.54 -45.51
N LEU A 144 -0.64 -42.24 -45.66
CA LEU A 144 -1.51 -41.75 -46.73
C LEU A 144 -0.90 -42.01 -48.11
N GLN A 145 0.42 -41.83 -48.24
CA GLN A 145 1.15 -42.10 -49.48
C GLN A 145 1.14 -43.59 -49.81
N GLU A 146 1.46 -44.47 -48.84
CA GLU A 146 1.40 -45.93 -49.02
C GLU A 146 0.00 -46.39 -49.43
N TYR A 147 -1.04 -45.78 -48.86
CA TYR A 147 -2.42 -46.06 -49.24
C TYR A 147 -2.76 -45.62 -50.67
N GLN A 148 -2.26 -44.46 -51.13
CA GLN A 148 -2.43 -44.04 -52.53
C GLN A 148 -1.71 -45.00 -53.48
N ASP A 149 -0.47 -45.36 -53.18
CA ASP A 149 0.31 -46.29 -54.01
C ASP A 149 -0.40 -47.66 -54.13
N LEU A 150 -0.97 -48.16 -53.02
CA LEU A 150 -1.76 -49.39 -53.01
C LEU A 150 -3.07 -49.26 -53.80
N MET A 151 -3.73 -48.09 -53.72
CA MET A 151 -4.95 -47.81 -54.49
C MET A 151 -4.65 -47.78 -56.00
N ASP A 152 -3.53 -47.19 -56.41
CA ASP A 152 -3.10 -47.15 -57.81
C ASP A 152 -2.87 -48.56 -58.35
N ILE A 153 -2.22 -49.43 -57.58
CA ILE A 153 -2.07 -50.86 -57.92
C ILE A 153 -3.45 -51.52 -58.06
N LYS A 154 -4.37 -51.27 -57.13
CA LYS A 154 -5.72 -51.83 -57.18
C LYS A 154 -6.48 -51.39 -58.44
N VAL A 155 -6.39 -50.12 -58.82
CA VAL A 155 -7.01 -49.59 -60.04
C VAL A 155 -6.40 -50.24 -61.29
N SER A 156 -5.07 -50.43 -61.32
CA SER A 156 -4.40 -51.17 -62.41
C SER A 156 -4.94 -52.58 -62.55
N LEU A 157 -5.05 -53.32 -61.43
CA LEU A 157 -5.59 -54.68 -61.41
C LEU A 157 -7.06 -54.74 -61.85
N ASP A 158 -7.90 -53.77 -61.46
CA ASP A 158 -9.29 -53.70 -61.92
C ASP A 158 -9.37 -53.53 -63.45
N VAL A 159 -8.48 -52.71 -64.03
CA VAL A 159 -8.41 -52.50 -65.48
C VAL A 159 -7.99 -53.80 -66.18
N GLU A 160 -6.99 -54.51 -65.66
CA GLU A 160 -6.57 -55.82 -66.18
C GLU A 160 -7.71 -56.84 -66.12
N ILE A 161 -8.42 -56.94 -64.99
CA ILE A 161 -9.58 -57.84 -64.83
C ILE A 161 -10.69 -57.49 -65.83
N ALA A 162 -10.99 -56.20 -66.02
CA ALA A 162 -11.99 -55.76 -66.99
C ALA A 162 -11.59 -56.10 -68.43
N ALA A 163 -10.31 -55.98 -68.77
CA ALA A 163 -9.78 -56.39 -70.06
C ALA A 163 -9.89 -57.91 -70.26
N TYR A 164 -9.53 -58.71 -69.24
CA TYR A 164 -9.69 -60.17 -69.28
C TYR A 164 -11.15 -60.59 -69.46
N ARG A 165 -12.09 -59.95 -68.76
CA ARG A 165 -13.54 -60.20 -68.94
C ARG A 165 -14.00 -59.92 -70.37
N LYS A 166 -13.59 -58.78 -70.94
CA LYS A 166 -13.95 -58.41 -72.32
C LYS A 166 -13.39 -59.40 -73.36
N LEU A 167 -12.17 -59.90 -73.16
CA LEU A 167 -11.59 -60.91 -74.05
C LEU A 167 -12.37 -62.22 -73.99
N LEU A 168 -12.74 -62.67 -72.78
CA LEU A 168 -13.59 -63.85 -72.57
C LEU A 168 -14.96 -63.68 -73.23
N GLU A 169 -15.65 -62.55 -73.01
CA GLU A 169 -16.94 -62.24 -73.64
C GLU A 169 -16.84 -62.27 -75.19
N SER A 170 -15.75 -61.76 -75.75
CA SER A 170 -15.51 -61.80 -77.20
C SER A 170 -15.28 -63.22 -77.73
N GLU A 171 -14.65 -64.10 -76.94
CA GLU A 171 -14.41 -65.49 -77.30
C GLU A 171 -15.69 -66.33 -77.17
N GLU A 172 -16.49 -66.11 -76.11
CA GLU A 172 -17.81 -66.72 -75.93
C GLU A 172 -18.76 -66.39 -77.09
N ALA A 173 -18.71 -65.14 -77.57
CA ALA A 173 -19.46 -64.69 -78.75
C ALA A 173 -18.99 -65.38 -80.05
N ARG A 174 -17.66 -65.61 -80.22
CA ARG A 174 -17.12 -66.34 -81.40
C ARG A 174 -17.49 -67.82 -81.37
N LEU A 175 -17.54 -68.42 -80.20
CA LEU A 175 -17.82 -69.85 -80.01
C LEU A 175 -19.32 -70.15 -79.88
N ASN A 176 -20.21 -69.14 -79.99
CA ASN A 176 -21.68 -69.26 -79.86
C ASN A 176 -22.12 -69.97 -78.58
N ILE A 177 -21.38 -69.80 -77.48
CA ILE A 177 -21.67 -70.44 -76.19
C ILE A 177 -22.73 -69.62 -75.42
N THR A 178 -22.96 -68.38 -75.83
CA THR A 178 -24.02 -67.52 -75.30
C THR A 178 -25.38 -67.91 -75.92
N PRO A 179 -26.42 -68.27 -75.14
CA PRO A 179 -27.75 -68.45 -75.69
C PRO A 179 -28.24 -67.11 -76.23
N HIS A 180 -28.57 -67.06 -77.52
CA HIS A 180 -29.32 -65.97 -78.13
C HIS A 180 -30.75 -65.97 -77.58
N GLY A 181 -31.00 -65.16 -76.55
CA GLY A 181 -32.33 -64.71 -76.14
C GLY A 181 -32.41 -63.20 -76.40
N SER A 182 -33.23 -62.81 -77.37
CA SER A 182 -33.41 -61.45 -77.85
C SER A 182 -34.55 -60.71 -77.09
N PRO A 183 -34.95 -59.47 -77.44
CA PRO A 183 -35.06 -58.33 -76.54
C PRO A 183 -36.49 -58.05 -76.02
N GLU A 184 -36.67 -57.55 -74.79
CA GLU A 184 -37.65 -56.48 -74.43
C GLU A 184 -37.65 -56.12 -72.93
N SER A 185 -37.51 -54.82 -72.67
CA SER A 185 -38.07 -53.97 -71.60
C SER A 185 -38.56 -54.59 -70.27
N SER A 186 -37.97 -54.13 -69.14
CA SER A 186 -38.71 -53.37 -68.11
C SER A 186 -37.82 -52.83 -66.98
N GLN A 187 -38.24 -51.65 -66.51
CA GLN A 187 -37.70 -50.82 -65.45
C GLN A 187 -37.73 -51.51 -64.08
N HIS A 188 -36.72 -51.30 -63.22
CA HIS A 188 -36.88 -50.79 -61.85
C HIS A 188 -35.52 -50.64 -61.09
N LEU A 189 -35.13 -49.38 -60.88
CA LEU A 189 -34.75 -48.72 -59.62
C LEU A 189 -33.77 -49.34 -58.57
N VAL A 190 -33.11 -48.39 -57.88
CA VAL A 190 -32.30 -48.42 -56.64
C VAL A 190 -30.84 -48.84 -56.89
N ARG A 191 -29.79 -48.05 -56.59
CA ARG A 191 -29.53 -47.18 -55.43
C ARG A 191 -28.37 -46.23 -55.75
N GLY A 192 -28.47 -44.98 -55.30
CA GLY A 192 -27.40 -44.00 -55.41
C GLY A 192 -26.09 -44.47 -54.79
N GLY A 193 -25.03 -44.48 -55.60
CA GLY A 193 -23.65 -44.50 -55.19
C GLY A 193 -23.02 -43.18 -55.61
N SER A 194 -22.80 -42.32 -54.64
CA SER A 194 -22.18 -40.99 -54.77
C SER A 194 -20.97 -41.01 -55.71
N GLN A 195 -21.13 -40.53 -56.95
CA GLN A 195 -20.00 -40.01 -57.72
C GLN A 195 -19.50 -38.75 -57.02
N ARG A 196 -18.57 -38.93 -56.08
CA ARG A 196 -17.66 -37.86 -55.69
C ARG A 196 -16.70 -37.64 -56.86
N ARG A 197 -17.13 -36.84 -57.83
CA ARG A 197 -16.22 -36.12 -58.70
C ARG A 197 -15.45 -35.17 -57.79
N THR A 198 -14.19 -35.47 -57.49
CA THR A 198 -13.27 -34.46 -56.98
C THR A 198 -13.09 -33.43 -58.08
N PRO A 199 -13.36 -32.14 -57.83
CA PRO A 199 -13.05 -31.12 -58.82
C PRO A 199 -11.53 -31.01 -58.88
N VAL A 200 -10.96 -31.23 -60.07
CA VAL A 200 -9.61 -30.76 -60.40
C VAL A 200 -9.62 -29.24 -60.18
N ARG A 201 -8.97 -28.77 -59.11
CA ARG A 201 -8.66 -27.34 -58.94
C ARG A 201 -7.53 -26.99 -59.90
N VAL A 202 -7.91 -26.57 -61.09
CA VAL A 202 -7.08 -25.71 -61.93
C VAL A 202 -6.87 -24.38 -61.20
N GLY A 203 -5.61 -24.06 -60.91
CA GLY A 203 -5.13 -22.69 -60.75
C GLY A 203 -5.85 -21.84 -59.71
N ALA A 204 -5.74 -22.18 -58.42
CA ALA A 204 -5.93 -21.19 -57.37
C ALA A 204 -4.74 -20.21 -57.40
N LYS A 205 -4.89 -19.12 -58.15
CA LYS A 205 -4.18 -17.87 -57.84
C LYS A 205 -4.29 -17.67 -56.33
N ARG A 206 -3.15 -17.47 -55.66
CA ARG A 206 -3.05 -17.09 -54.25
C ARG A 206 -3.99 -15.93 -53.97
N LYS A 207 -5.23 -16.23 -53.60
CA LYS A 207 -6.12 -15.32 -52.91
C LYS A 207 -5.54 -15.28 -51.52
N ARG A 208 -4.73 -14.26 -51.25
CA ARG A 208 -4.45 -13.80 -49.89
C ARG A 208 -5.80 -13.82 -49.20
N THR A 209 -6.02 -14.79 -48.31
CA THR A 209 -6.93 -14.58 -47.22
C THR A 209 -6.39 -13.33 -46.56
N LEU A 210 -7.10 -12.23 -46.78
CA LEU A 210 -7.02 -11.08 -45.92
C LEU A 210 -7.28 -11.69 -44.53
N LEU A 211 -6.20 -11.92 -43.78
CA LEU A 211 -6.28 -11.80 -42.33
C LEU A 211 -6.97 -10.45 -42.16
N GLU A 212 -8.24 -10.52 -41.79
CA GLU A 212 -8.89 -9.42 -41.14
C GLU A 212 -7.91 -9.07 -40.02
N GLU A 213 -7.20 -7.95 -40.18
CA GLU A 213 -6.53 -7.26 -39.08
C GLU A 213 -7.65 -6.89 -38.12
N SER A 214 -8.11 -7.88 -37.36
CA SER A 214 -8.72 -7.66 -36.07
C SER A 214 -7.65 -6.90 -35.33
N HIS A 215 -7.87 -5.58 -35.25
CA HIS A 215 -7.07 -4.63 -34.51
C HIS A 215 -6.24 -5.34 -33.46
N GLU A 216 -4.94 -5.50 -33.71
CA GLU A 216 -3.97 -5.58 -32.63
C GLU A 216 -4.01 -4.20 -31.95
N GLN A 217 -5.10 -3.94 -31.21
CA GLN A 217 -5.02 -3.07 -30.06
C GLN A 217 -4.00 -3.76 -29.18
N SER A 218 -2.78 -3.22 -29.23
CA SER A 218 -1.69 -3.51 -28.30
C SER A 218 -2.30 -3.84 -26.94
N LEU A 219 -2.41 -5.13 -26.64
CA LEU A 219 -2.76 -5.58 -25.31
C LEU A 219 -1.53 -5.23 -24.49
N ASN A 220 -1.53 -4.01 -23.95
CA ASN A 220 -0.62 -3.66 -22.89
C ASN A 220 -0.84 -4.76 -21.84
N ASP A 221 0.20 -5.56 -21.59
CA ASP A 221 0.14 -6.69 -20.68
C ASP A 221 0.11 -6.11 -19.25
N TYR A 222 -1.08 -5.72 -18.79
CA TYR A 222 -1.30 -5.18 -17.45
C TYR A 222 -1.79 -6.31 -16.55
N SER A 223 -1.07 -6.56 -15.46
CA SER A 223 -1.50 -7.48 -14.40
C SER A 223 -2.33 -6.69 -13.40
N VAL A 224 -3.56 -7.13 -13.12
CA VAL A 224 -4.40 -6.53 -12.07
C VAL A 224 -4.55 -7.52 -10.93
N ASN A 225 -4.22 -7.07 -9.73
CA ASN A 225 -4.37 -7.81 -8.48
C ASN A 225 -5.37 -7.08 -7.59
N SER A 226 -6.57 -7.65 -7.43
CA SER A 226 -7.59 -7.11 -6.53
C SER A 226 -7.75 -7.94 -5.26
N SER A 227 -7.94 -7.26 -4.13
CA SER A 227 -8.23 -7.88 -2.84
C SER A 227 -9.28 -7.07 -2.08
N SER A 228 -10.07 -7.76 -1.26
CA SER A 228 -11.09 -7.12 -0.43
C SER A 228 -11.16 -7.81 0.92
N LYS A 229 -11.26 -7.00 1.97
CA LYS A 229 -11.34 -7.41 3.38
C LYS A 229 -12.78 -7.41 3.90
N GLY A 230 -13.75 -6.99 3.10
CA GLY A 230 -15.16 -6.90 3.47
C GLY A 230 -16.12 -7.09 2.29
N ASP A 231 -17.33 -6.57 2.46
CA ASP A 231 -18.46 -6.78 1.53
C ASP A 231 -18.31 -6.08 0.18
N ILE A 232 -17.46 -5.06 0.12
CA ILE A 232 -17.19 -4.27 -1.10
C ILE A 232 -15.84 -4.69 -1.69
N GLU A 233 -15.81 -4.86 -3.01
CA GLU A 233 -14.58 -5.03 -3.77
C GLU A 233 -14.48 -4.04 -4.93
N VAL A 234 -13.26 -3.79 -5.39
CA VAL A 234 -12.99 -3.08 -6.64
C VAL A 234 -13.11 -4.11 -7.76
N ALA A 235 -14.21 -4.06 -8.51
CA ALA A 235 -14.50 -5.03 -9.55
C ALA A 235 -13.78 -4.71 -10.86
N GLU A 236 -13.65 -3.42 -11.18
CA GLU A 236 -13.03 -2.98 -12.43
C GLU A 236 -12.48 -1.56 -12.27
N THR A 237 -11.27 -1.35 -12.80
CA THR A 237 -10.67 -0.03 -12.94
C THR A 237 -10.23 0.15 -14.38
N ASP A 238 -10.70 1.22 -15.01
CA ASP A 238 -10.31 1.52 -16.38
C ASP A 238 -8.85 2.01 -16.41
N SER A 239 -8.05 1.44 -17.31
CA SER A 239 -6.62 1.74 -17.48
C SER A 239 -6.38 3.15 -18.02
N GLU A 240 -7.36 3.73 -18.71
CA GLU A 240 -7.34 5.12 -19.18
C GLU A 240 -7.97 6.09 -18.17
N GLY A 241 -8.31 5.64 -16.95
CA GLY A 241 -8.85 6.49 -15.90
C GLY A 241 -10.28 6.98 -16.17
N LYS A 242 -11.06 6.27 -17.00
CA LYS A 242 -12.45 6.68 -17.28
C LYS A 242 -13.35 6.48 -16.07
N PHE A 243 -13.19 5.37 -15.35
CA PHE A 243 -14.02 5.04 -14.19
C PHE A 243 -13.35 4.08 -13.21
N VAL A 244 -13.95 3.99 -12.02
CA VAL A 244 -13.72 2.95 -11.01
C VAL A 244 -15.07 2.32 -10.69
N LYS A 245 -15.16 0.99 -10.72
CA LYS A 245 -16.39 0.24 -10.47
C LYS A 245 -16.23 -0.64 -9.23
N LEU A 246 -17.17 -0.47 -8.29
CA LEU A 246 -17.23 -1.27 -7.08
C LEU A 246 -18.38 -2.28 -7.18
N HIS A 247 -18.18 -3.43 -6.54
CA HIS A 247 -19.18 -4.49 -6.44
C HIS A 247 -19.45 -4.82 -4.97
N ASN A 248 -20.73 -4.88 -4.61
CA ASN A 248 -21.15 -5.38 -3.31
C ASN A 248 -21.37 -6.89 -3.39
N LYS A 249 -20.44 -7.67 -2.86
CA LYS A 249 -20.50 -9.14 -2.83
C LYS A 249 -21.42 -9.70 -1.74
N SER A 250 -21.92 -8.86 -0.86
CA SER A 250 -22.77 -9.32 0.24
C SER A 250 -24.20 -9.53 -0.22
N ASN A 251 -24.93 -10.30 0.58
CA ASN A 251 -26.38 -10.49 0.42
C ASN A 251 -27.18 -9.38 1.13
N GLN A 252 -26.55 -8.26 1.51
CA GLN A 252 -27.17 -7.15 2.23
C GLN A 252 -26.86 -5.80 1.55
N GLU A 253 -27.72 -4.81 1.75
CA GLU A 253 -27.49 -3.45 1.26
C GLU A 253 -26.33 -2.81 2.04
N VAL A 254 -25.34 -2.26 1.33
CA VAL A 254 -24.19 -1.57 1.95
C VAL A 254 -24.31 -0.07 1.74
N ALA A 255 -24.31 0.70 2.82
CA ALA A 255 -24.29 2.16 2.77
C ALA A 255 -22.84 2.67 2.63
N LEU A 256 -22.54 3.33 1.52
CA LEU A 256 -21.21 3.90 1.23
C LEU A 256 -21.06 5.35 1.72
N GLY A 257 -22.06 5.87 2.46
CA GLY A 257 -22.05 7.24 2.94
C GLY A 257 -20.79 7.57 3.75
N GLY A 258 -20.02 8.56 3.28
CA GLY A 258 -18.80 9.01 3.96
C GLY A 258 -17.53 8.20 3.63
N TRP A 259 -17.66 7.08 2.92
CA TRP A 259 -16.52 6.28 2.47
C TRP A 259 -15.70 7.06 1.44
N THR A 260 -14.43 6.68 1.29
CA THR A 260 -13.50 7.34 0.37
C THR A 260 -12.78 6.35 -0.52
N ILE A 261 -12.56 6.74 -1.78
CA ILE A 261 -11.68 6.05 -2.71
C ILE A 261 -10.44 6.91 -2.88
N ILE A 262 -9.27 6.31 -2.74
CA ILE A 262 -7.98 6.94 -3.05
C ILE A 262 -7.36 6.15 -4.20
N ARG A 263 -7.17 6.82 -5.35
CA ARG A 263 -6.42 6.25 -6.48
C ARG A 263 -5.06 6.92 -6.57
N LYS A 264 -3.99 6.16 -6.36
CA LYS A 264 -2.61 6.59 -6.58
C LYS A 264 -2.21 6.21 -8.00
N ALA A 265 -1.67 7.15 -8.75
CA ALA A 265 -1.13 6.94 -10.09
C ALA A 265 0.26 7.59 -10.13
N GLY A 266 1.31 6.77 -10.01
CA GLY A 266 2.68 7.26 -9.78
C GLY A 266 2.76 8.10 -8.49
N ASP A 267 3.24 9.34 -8.60
CA ASP A 267 3.41 10.26 -7.48
C ASP A 267 2.15 11.09 -7.14
N HIS A 268 1.07 10.90 -7.88
CA HIS A 268 -0.15 11.69 -7.72
C HIS A 268 -1.31 10.87 -7.18
N GLU A 269 -2.16 11.50 -6.38
CA GLU A 269 -3.32 10.85 -5.75
C GLU A 269 -4.61 11.58 -6.10
N THR A 270 -5.65 10.81 -6.40
CA THR A 270 -7.02 11.29 -6.59
C THR A 270 -7.90 10.76 -5.47
N LEU A 271 -8.54 11.66 -4.72
CA LEU A 271 -9.46 11.31 -3.64
C LEU A 271 -10.90 11.60 -4.07
N TYR A 272 -11.76 10.58 -3.94
CA TYR A 272 -13.21 10.69 -4.11
C TYR A 272 -13.92 10.34 -2.80
N LYS A 273 -14.91 11.13 -2.40
CA LYS A 273 -15.72 10.88 -1.21
C LYS A 273 -17.18 10.68 -1.58
N PHE A 274 -17.77 9.57 -1.14
CA PHE A 274 -19.16 9.26 -1.38
C PHE A 274 -20.10 10.21 -0.62
N HIS A 275 -21.18 10.62 -1.28
CA HIS A 275 -22.26 11.34 -0.63
C HIS A 275 -23.00 10.42 0.36
N ARG A 276 -23.49 10.98 1.47
CA ARG A 276 -24.15 10.24 2.58
C ARG A 276 -25.34 9.38 2.17
N SER A 277 -25.95 9.64 1.01
CA SER A 277 -27.13 8.93 0.50
C SER A 277 -26.81 7.74 -0.40
N VAL A 278 -25.53 7.51 -0.74
CA VAL A 278 -25.16 6.43 -1.65
C VAL A 278 -25.23 5.10 -0.91
N LYS A 279 -25.95 4.16 -1.52
CA LYS A 279 -26.08 2.78 -1.05
C LYS A 279 -26.00 1.83 -2.23
N VAL A 280 -25.47 0.64 -2.01
CA VAL A 280 -25.35 -0.39 -3.04
C VAL A 280 -26.15 -1.60 -2.61
N GLU A 281 -27.10 -1.99 -3.45
CA GLU A 281 -27.94 -3.18 -3.25
C GLU A 281 -27.10 -4.46 -3.18
N PRO A 282 -27.63 -5.56 -2.60
CA PRO A 282 -26.97 -6.87 -2.62
C PRO A 282 -26.58 -7.30 -4.04
N ASN A 283 -25.35 -7.77 -4.24
CA ASN A 283 -24.81 -8.13 -5.57
C ASN A 283 -24.87 -6.98 -6.60
N GLY A 284 -25.03 -5.74 -6.12
CA GLY A 284 -25.13 -4.54 -6.95
C GLY A 284 -23.77 -3.94 -7.26
N TYR A 285 -23.75 -3.04 -8.24
CA TYR A 285 -22.55 -2.31 -8.66
C TYR A 285 -22.77 -0.81 -8.54
N VAL A 286 -21.69 -0.09 -8.26
CA VAL A 286 -21.62 1.36 -8.40
C VAL A 286 -20.39 1.74 -9.22
N THR A 287 -20.60 2.60 -10.21
CA THR A 287 -19.55 3.09 -11.10
C THR A 287 -19.31 4.57 -10.82
N ILE A 288 -18.05 4.95 -10.62
CA ILE A 288 -17.61 6.31 -10.39
C ILE A 288 -16.83 6.78 -11.61
N TRP A 289 -17.47 7.60 -12.42
CA TRP A 289 -16.95 8.16 -13.66
C TRP A 289 -16.11 9.42 -13.42
N SER A 290 -15.04 9.56 -14.18
CA SER A 290 -14.29 10.81 -14.28
C SER A 290 -15.18 11.92 -14.87
N SER A 291 -14.94 13.18 -14.46
CA SER A 291 -15.75 14.34 -14.85
C SER A 291 -15.80 14.62 -16.36
N ASP A 292 -14.85 14.10 -17.13
CA ASP A 292 -14.72 14.34 -18.57
C ASP A 292 -15.37 13.27 -19.46
N GLN A 293 -15.97 12.24 -18.87
CA GLN A 293 -16.59 11.15 -19.63
C GLN A 293 -17.99 11.50 -20.17
N ASN A 294 -18.48 12.72 -19.93
CA ASN A 294 -19.83 13.19 -20.31
C ASN A 294 -20.94 12.19 -19.95
N LYS A 295 -20.80 11.52 -18.80
CA LYS A 295 -21.79 10.58 -18.28
C LYS A 295 -22.84 11.30 -17.45
N GLU A 296 -24.04 10.74 -17.42
CA GLU A 296 -25.11 11.23 -16.58
C GLU A 296 -24.87 10.81 -15.11
N HIS A 297 -25.10 11.76 -14.21
CA HIS A 297 -25.02 11.51 -12.77
C HIS A 297 -26.36 10.98 -12.28
N ASP A 298 -26.44 9.67 -12.11
CA ASP A 298 -27.65 8.94 -11.68
C ASP A 298 -27.35 8.07 -10.44
N PRO A 299 -27.35 8.66 -9.23
CA PRO A 299 -27.15 7.91 -8.00
C PRO A 299 -28.29 6.91 -7.74
N PRO A 300 -28.00 5.75 -7.15
CA PRO A 300 -26.73 5.41 -6.50
C PRO A 300 -25.75 4.59 -7.36
N SER A 301 -26.14 4.15 -8.56
CA SER A 301 -25.36 3.22 -9.38
C SER A 301 -24.36 3.90 -10.32
N SER A 302 -24.64 5.13 -10.78
CA SER A 302 -23.77 5.90 -11.67
C SER A 302 -23.42 7.26 -11.05
N LEU A 303 -22.19 7.38 -10.55
CA LEU A 303 -21.69 8.59 -9.92
C LEU A 303 -20.68 9.27 -10.85
N VAL A 304 -20.72 10.59 -10.96
CA VAL A 304 -19.77 11.35 -11.78
C VAL A 304 -19.02 12.31 -10.85
N MET A 305 -17.69 12.28 -10.92
CA MET A 305 -16.85 13.17 -10.14
C MET A 305 -17.09 14.64 -10.55
N LYS A 306 -17.06 15.56 -9.57
CA LYS A 306 -17.26 16.98 -9.85
C LYS A 306 -15.92 17.68 -10.07
N GLY A 307 -15.58 17.96 -11.32
CA GLY A 307 -14.36 18.70 -11.69
C GLY A 307 -13.05 17.99 -11.37
N GLN A 308 -13.10 16.68 -11.12
CA GLN A 308 -11.96 15.81 -10.85
C GLN A 308 -11.92 14.66 -11.86
N LYS A 309 -10.73 14.11 -12.09
CA LYS A 309 -10.51 13.00 -13.01
C LYS A 309 -9.69 11.92 -12.32
N TRP A 310 -9.87 10.67 -12.72
CA TRP A 310 -8.95 9.63 -12.29
C TRP A 310 -7.63 9.78 -13.05
N LEU A 311 -6.54 9.88 -12.30
CA LEU A 311 -5.20 9.99 -12.88
C LEU A 311 -4.74 8.62 -13.37
N VAL A 312 -3.88 8.66 -14.40
CA VAL A 312 -3.32 7.48 -15.09
C VAL A 312 -1.80 7.55 -15.03
N ALA A 313 -1.17 6.41 -14.75
CA ALA A 313 0.27 6.23 -14.74
C ALA A 313 0.60 4.76 -15.06
N ASP A 314 1.88 4.42 -15.19
CA ASP A 314 2.30 3.03 -15.45
C ASP A 314 1.88 2.08 -14.31
N ASN A 315 1.94 2.55 -13.06
CA ASN A 315 1.48 1.83 -11.88
C ASN A 315 0.33 2.60 -11.22
N MET A 316 -0.79 1.91 -10.95
CA MET A 316 -2.00 2.51 -10.39
C MET A 316 -2.56 1.66 -9.27
N THR A 317 -2.78 2.26 -8.11
CA THR A 317 -3.38 1.58 -6.96
C THR A 317 -4.68 2.27 -6.58
N THR A 318 -5.77 1.54 -6.53
CA THR A 318 -7.09 2.03 -6.10
C THR A 318 -7.48 1.40 -4.78
N THR A 319 -7.57 2.20 -3.73
CA THR A 319 -7.92 1.76 -2.38
C THR A 319 -9.23 2.37 -1.93
N VAL A 320 -10.09 1.55 -1.33
CA VAL A 320 -11.38 1.95 -0.76
C VAL A 320 -11.29 1.91 0.76
N PHE A 321 -11.71 2.99 1.40
CA PHE A 321 -11.75 3.15 2.85
C PHE A 321 -13.18 3.33 3.34
N ASN A 322 -13.53 2.68 4.44
CA ASN A 322 -14.80 2.88 5.13
C ASN A 322 -14.84 4.22 5.87
N ASN A 323 -15.98 4.55 6.49
CA ASN A 323 -16.14 5.79 7.27
C ASN A 323 -15.28 5.86 8.54
N ASN A 324 -14.71 4.72 8.99
CA ASN A 324 -13.81 4.65 10.15
C ASN A 324 -12.34 4.87 9.75
N GLY A 325 -12.03 4.90 8.45
CA GLY A 325 -10.66 4.98 7.92
C GLY A 325 -10.00 3.62 7.73
N ASP A 326 -10.73 2.51 7.86
CA ASP A 326 -10.19 1.18 7.58
C ASP A 326 -10.23 0.88 6.09
N GLU A 327 -9.16 0.25 5.59
CA GLU A 327 -9.06 -0.25 4.23
C GLU A 327 -9.97 -1.48 4.03
N VAL A 328 -10.90 -1.40 3.08
CA VAL A 328 -11.87 -2.47 2.80
C VAL A 328 -11.62 -3.17 1.46
N ALA A 329 -11.03 -2.49 0.47
CA ALA A 329 -10.69 -3.07 -0.82
C ALA A 329 -9.49 -2.36 -1.46
N VAL A 330 -8.70 -3.12 -2.20
CA VAL A 330 -7.53 -2.63 -2.94
C VAL A 330 -7.51 -3.30 -4.31
N SER A 331 -7.18 -2.54 -5.35
CA SER A 331 -6.82 -3.03 -6.67
C SER A 331 -5.51 -2.37 -7.09
N GLU A 332 -4.54 -3.18 -7.50
CA GLU A 332 -3.22 -2.78 -7.98
C GLU A 332 -2.95 -3.35 -9.36
#